data_AF-A0A0F4L9G7-F1
#
_entry.id   AF-A0A0F4L9G7-F1
#
_cell.length_a   1.000
_cell.length_b   1.000
_cell.length_c   1.000
_cell.angle_alpha   90.00
_cell.angle_beta   90.00
_cell.angle_gamma   90.00
#
_symmetry.space_group_name_H-M   'P 1'
#
loop_
_entity.id
_entity.type
_entity.pdbx_description
1 polymer ?
#
loop_
_entity_poly.entity_id
_entity_poly.type
_entity_poly.pdbx_seq_one_letter_code
_entity_poly.pdbx_strand_id
1 'polypeptide(L)'
;MKVKTKIAALLVAGLFSTAIIFTITSQAAPTVQAANHTLTKTIMHKSVAYTEAGKRTKNKYRAFTTVKVEDEPVIIKKQPYYKLKGKNRYLKASNIDGVKRKVKHNSYVYATSTRKASLNLIRKGRTIITYGSALRFKNGKRYYRIGGPIKQYLKAGNVGAVIGSPTEETTVTAIAQLGTAIYGTKKVKIAKAGTKFKVDRLETGSPAAYIMNQRGQFVPEPKIYRIKGTDHWLWFSNVKAKKKLPVHDYNAENFSYVSLYKDIDVYNADGSMQDHNGQKISKKVNYLRVEKLLYLWVPADQKAELFYNLTIHQIYSNKSEKMELGDAYVRASDVKYGYGIKLKPSNTKAEVEAQAQAESATNN
;
A
#
# COMPACT_ATOMS: atom_id res chain seq x y z
N MET A 1 -58.07 -21.54 -35.35
CA MET A 1 -58.24 -21.23 -36.78
C MET A 1 -57.79 -19.78 -37.00
N LYS A 2 -56.82 -19.55 -37.89
CA LYS A 2 -56.23 -18.23 -38.20
C LYS A 2 -57.09 -17.47 -39.21
N VAL A 3 -57.30 -16.17 -39.01
CA VAL A 3 -57.45 -15.13 -40.06
C VAL A 3 -56.91 -13.83 -39.41
N LYS A 4 -55.71 -13.29 -39.70
CA LYS A 4 -55.13 -12.63 -40.89
C LYS A 4 -55.81 -11.32 -41.36
N THR A 5 -55.20 -10.21 -40.92
CA THR A 5 -54.75 -9.00 -41.70
C THR A 5 -55.77 -8.08 -42.40
N LYS A 6 -55.74 -6.76 -42.11
CA LYS A 6 -55.03 -5.72 -42.92
C LYS A 6 -55.13 -4.29 -42.35
N ILE A 7 -54.14 -3.52 -42.79
CA ILE A 7 -53.68 -2.14 -42.53
C ILE A 7 -54.69 -1.06 -42.93
N ALA A 8 -54.70 0.07 -42.19
CA ALA A 8 -54.86 1.41 -42.77
C ALA A 8 -54.15 2.45 -41.88
N ALA A 9 -53.25 3.21 -42.50
CA ALA A 9 -52.59 4.38 -41.92
C ALA A 9 -53.30 5.64 -42.41
N LEU A 10 -53.43 6.67 -41.55
CA LEU A 10 -53.39 8.07 -41.99
C LEU A 10 -52.99 8.98 -40.82
N LEU A 11 -51.98 9.81 -41.09
CA LEU A 11 -51.50 10.96 -40.31
C LEU A 11 -52.61 12.00 -40.13
N VAL A 12 -52.63 12.73 -38.99
CA VAL A 12 -52.61 14.21 -38.92
C VAL A 12 -52.16 14.64 -37.51
N ALA A 13 -51.41 15.74 -37.50
CA ALA A 13 -50.65 16.38 -36.45
C ALA A 13 -51.43 16.92 -35.24
N GLY A 14 -50.69 17.09 -34.12
CA GLY A 14 -51.11 17.87 -32.96
C GLY A 14 -49.98 18.00 -31.93
N LEU A 15 -49.11 18.98 -32.13
CA LEU A 15 -48.12 19.48 -31.17
C LEU A 15 -48.83 19.93 -29.88
N PHE A 16 -48.43 19.43 -28.71
CA PHE A 16 -48.33 20.23 -27.49
C PHE A 16 -47.23 19.67 -26.58
N SER A 17 -46.13 20.42 -26.55
CA SER A 17 -45.05 20.34 -25.60
C SER A 17 -45.55 20.57 -24.17
N THR A 18 -45.30 19.63 -23.27
CA THR A 18 -45.09 19.97 -21.86
C THR A 18 -43.78 19.34 -21.43
N ALA A 19 -42.78 20.19 -21.27
CA ALA A 19 -41.50 19.81 -20.70
C ALA A 19 -41.74 19.42 -19.23
N ILE A 20 -41.56 18.15 -18.91
CA ILE A 20 -41.43 17.71 -17.52
C ILE A 20 -40.10 18.27 -17.04
N ILE A 21 -40.18 19.35 -16.24
CA ILE A 21 -39.03 19.90 -15.52
C ILE A 21 -38.64 18.86 -14.47
N PHE A 22 -37.59 18.10 -14.76
CA PHE A 22 -36.91 17.29 -13.76
C PHE A 22 -36.14 18.25 -12.85
N THR A 23 -36.75 18.69 -11.76
CA THR A 23 -36.03 19.36 -10.68
C THR A 23 -35.03 18.37 -10.08
N ILE A 24 -33.76 18.51 -10.47
CA ILE A 24 -32.65 17.84 -9.81
C ILE A 24 -32.47 18.55 -8.47
N THR A 25 -33.22 18.14 -7.45
CA THR A 25 -32.78 18.38 -6.08
C THR A 25 -31.48 17.61 -5.89
N SER A 26 -30.37 18.32 -5.73
CA SER A 26 -29.13 17.77 -5.23
C SER A 26 -29.36 17.22 -3.83
N GLN A 27 -29.83 15.98 -3.74
CA GLN A 27 -29.74 15.22 -2.51
C GLN A 27 -28.25 15.09 -2.19
N ALA A 28 -27.83 15.79 -1.13
CA ALA A 28 -26.58 15.48 -0.46
C ALA A 28 -26.56 13.95 -0.26
N ALA A 29 -25.51 13.30 -0.77
CA ALA A 29 -25.33 11.88 -0.59
C ALA A 29 -25.54 11.55 0.88
N PRO A 30 -26.35 10.53 1.23
CA PRO A 30 -26.47 10.13 2.62
C PRO A 30 -25.07 9.82 3.09
N THR A 31 -24.57 10.59 4.06
CA THR A 31 -23.36 10.25 4.78
C THR A 31 -23.66 8.94 5.50
N VAL A 32 -23.36 7.82 4.84
CA VAL A 32 -23.35 6.52 5.49
C VAL A 32 -22.29 6.65 6.56
N GLN A 33 -22.72 6.87 7.80
CA GLN A 33 -21.91 6.69 8.97
C GLN A 33 -21.37 5.27 8.85
N ALA A 34 -20.14 5.12 8.38
CA ALA A 34 -19.52 3.82 8.19
C ALA A 34 -19.66 3.10 9.52
N ALA A 35 -20.34 1.94 9.52
CA ALA A 35 -20.38 1.08 10.69
C ALA A 35 -18.91 0.76 11.01
N ASN A 36 -18.35 1.47 11.98
CA ASN A 36 -16.95 1.33 12.39
C ASN A 36 -16.85 -0.01 13.11
N HIS A 37 -16.76 -1.09 12.32
CA HIS A 37 -16.60 -2.45 12.80
C HIS A 37 -15.32 -2.48 13.64
N THR A 38 -15.50 -2.73 14.94
CA THR A 38 -14.37 -2.76 15.88
C THR A 38 -14.21 -4.16 16.44
N LEU A 39 -12.96 -4.63 16.49
CA LEU A 39 -12.60 -5.93 17.04
C LEU A 39 -11.97 -5.77 18.41
N THR A 40 -12.30 -6.67 19.33
CA THR A 40 -11.54 -6.83 20.57
C THR A 40 -10.41 -7.84 20.31
N LYS A 41 -9.17 -7.41 20.53
CA LYS A 41 -7.97 -8.20 20.28
C LYS A 41 -7.11 -8.28 21.53
N THR A 42 -6.51 -9.44 21.79
CA THR A 42 -5.54 -9.63 22.89
C THR A 42 -4.14 -9.32 22.40
N ILE A 43 -3.43 -8.46 23.13
CA ILE A 43 -2.02 -8.19 22.86
C ILE A 43 -1.20 -9.38 23.37
N MET A 44 -0.52 -10.09 22.49
CA MET A 44 0.26 -11.27 22.87
C MET A 44 1.69 -10.92 23.26
N HIS A 45 2.25 -9.82 22.76
CA HIS A 45 3.56 -9.31 23.12
C HIS A 45 3.49 -7.82 23.46
N LYS A 46 4.27 -7.36 24.47
CA LYS A 46 4.33 -5.94 24.86
C LYS A 46 4.48 -5.08 23.61
N SER A 47 3.56 -4.13 23.44
CA SER A 47 3.45 -3.35 22.21
C SER A 47 3.68 -1.87 22.49
N VAL A 48 4.41 -1.23 21.60
CA VAL A 48 4.56 0.23 21.57
C VAL A 48 3.55 0.76 20.56
N ALA A 49 2.91 1.89 20.85
CA ALA A 49 2.07 2.56 19.86
C ALA A 49 2.89 3.42 18.90
N TYR A 50 2.43 3.48 17.65
CA TYR A 50 3.01 4.26 16.58
C TYR A 50 2.03 5.33 16.12
N THR A 51 2.54 6.38 15.49
CA THR A 51 1.76 7.34 14.70
C THR A 51 1.41 6.73 13.35
N GLU A 52 0.52 7.37 12.60
CA GLU A 52 0.19 6.99 11.21
C GLU A 52 1.43 6.95 10.31
N ALA A 53 2.33 7.93 10.45
CA ALA A 53 3.64 7.96 9.78
C ALA A 53 4.65 6.88 10.25
N GLY A 54 4.25 5.99 11.17
CA GLY A 54 5.12 4.92 11.68
C GLY A 54 6.27 5.40 12.56
N LYS A 55 6.11 6.53 13.25
CA LYS A 55 7.02 6.97 14.32
C LYS A 55 6.58 6.36 15.65
N ARG A 56 7.53 5.95 16.49
CA ARG A 56 7.23 5.39 17.83
C ARG A 56 6.71 6.49 18.75
N THR A 57 5.70 6.17 19.55
CA THR A 57 5.20 7.05 20.61
C THR A 57 5.69 6.58 21.99
N LYS A 58 5.45 7.39 23.03
CA LYS A 58 5.76 7.02 24.43
C LYS A 58 4.80 5.95 25.00
N ASN A 59 3.63 5.75 24.38
CA ASN A 59 2.59 4.85 24.88
C ASN A 59 2.97 3.38 24.68
N LYS A 60 2.79 2.59 25.75
CA LYS A 60 3.08 1.15 25.78
C LYS A 60 1.86 0.40 26.29
N TYR A 61 1.63 -0.77 25.72
CA TYR A 61 0.53 -1.66 26.07
C TYR A 61 1.11 -2.99 26.54
N ARG A 62 0.60 -3.50 27.66
CA ARG A 62 1.09 -4.72 28.29
C ARG A 62 0.71 -5.94 27.43
N ALA A 63 1.47 -7.02 27.57
CA ALA A 63 1.04 -8.30 27.04
C ALA A 63 -0.13 -8.84 27.88
N PHE A 64 -0.99 -9.61 27.24
CA PHE A 64 -2.20 -10.25 27.77
C PHE A 64 -3.28 -9.28 28.26
N THR A 65 -3.28 -8.06 27.71
CA THR A 65 -4.41 -7.13 27.84
C THR A 65 -5.19 -7.09 26.54
N THR A 66 -6.49 -6.85 26.64
CA THR A 66 -7.37 -6.64 25.48
C THR A 66 -7.37 -5.18 25.05
N VAL A 67 -7.56 -4.95 23.76
CA VAL A 67 -7.75 -3.62 23.16
C VAL A 67 -8.85 -3.67 22.11
N LYS A 68 -9.58 -2.57 21.95
CA LYS A 68 -10.51 -2.37 20.82
C LYS A 68 -9.76 -1.72 19.66
N VAL A 69 -9.80 -2.34 18.50
CA VAL A 69 -9.15 -1.88 17.27
C VAL A 69 -10.16 -1.77 16.14
N GLU A 70 -9.85 -0.95 15.14
CA GLU A 70 -10.54 -0.99 13.85
C GLU A 70 -10.33 -2.37 13.19
N ASP A 71 -11.35 -2.88 12.47
CA ASP A 71 -11.33 -4.22 11.89
C ASP A 71 -10.37 -4.35 10.70
N GLU A 72 -10.19 -3.26 9.95
CA GLU A 72 -9.26 -3.11 8.84
C GLU A 72 -7.86 -2.74 9.34
N PRO A 73 -6.87 -3.66 9.25
CA PRO A 73 -5.49 -3.30 9.50
C PRO A 73 -4.97 -2.41 8.37
N VAL A 74 -4.01 -1.55 8.68
CA VAL A 74 -3.34 -0.65 7.72
C VAL A 74 -1.89 -1.03 7.52
N ILE A 75 -1.34 -0.72 6.35
CA ILE A 75 0.09 -0.88 6.09
C ILE A 75 0.84 0.40 6.47
N ILE A 76 1.82 0.26 7.37
CA ILE A 76 2.75 1.33 7.73
C ILE A 76 4.16 0.78 7.55
N LYS A 77 4.93 1.35 6.61
CA LYS A 77 6.29 0.90 6.27
C LYS A 77 6.35 -0.61 5.96
N LYS A 78 5.49 -1.07 5.03
CA LYS A 78 5.40 -2.46 4.56
C LYS A 78 5.06 -3.49 5.65
N GLN A 79 4.47 -3.06 6.76
CA GLN A 79 4.05 -3.94 7.85
C GLN A 79 2.61 -3.63 8.27
N PRO A 80 1.81 -4.65 8.64
CA PRO A 80 0.45 -4.43 9.10
C PRO A 80 0.38 -3.93 10.54
N TYR A 81 -0.52 -2.97 10.78
CA TYR A 81 -0.86 -2.41 12.09
C TYR A 81 -2.37 -2.35 12.27
N TYR A 82 -2.79 -2.44 13.52
CA TYR A 82 -4.16 -2.14 13.92
C TYR A 82 -4.24 -0.73 14.51
N LYS A 83 -5.18 0.08 14.02
CA LYS A 83 -5.52 1.37 14.63
C LYS A 83 -6.40 1.15 15.85
N LEU A 84 -6.07 1.81 16.95
CA LEU A 84 -6.85 1.74 18.19
C LEU A 84 -8.14 2.55 18.06
N LYS A 85 -9.28 1.99 18.48
CA LYS A 85 -10.58 2.67 18.38
C LYS A 85 -10.53 4.03 19.09
N GLY A 86 -10.94 5.08 18.37
CA GLY A 86 -11.01 6.45 18.90
C GLY A 86 -9.66 7.08 19.21
N LYS A 87 -8.55 6.51 18.72
CA LYS A 87 -7.20 7.02 18.97
C LYS A 87 -6.39 7.02 17.67
N ASN A 88 -5.66 8.10 17.39
CA ASN A 88 -4.70 8.13 16.29
C ASN A 88 -3.39 7.41 16.66
N ARG A 89 -3.50 6.12 17.00
CA ARG A 89 -2.41 5.28 17.52
C ARG A 89 -2.52 3.87 16.95
N TYR A 90 -1.37 3.33 16.55
CA TYR A 90 -1.30 2.07 15.81
C TYR A 90 -0.43 1.05 16.54
N LEU A 91 -0.88 -0.21 16.61
CA LEU A 91 -0.13 -1.32 17.19
C LEU A 91 0.26 -2.31 16.10
N LYS A 92 1.52 -2.77 16.09
CA LYS A 92 1.97 -3.80 15.14
C LYS A 92 1.10 -5.05 15.25
N ALA A 93 0.56 -5.53 14.13
CA ALA A 93 -0.24 -6.74 14.12
C ALA A 93 0.56 -7.98 14.57
N SER A 94 1.88 -8.00 14.35
CA SER A 94 2.77 -9.07 14.83
C SER A 94 2.87 -9.19 16.35
N ASN A 95 2.46 -8.17 17.13
CA ASN A 95 2.34 -8.27 18.58
C ASN A 95 0.97 -8.79 19.05
N ILE A 96 0.00 -8.89 18.14
CA ILE A 96 -1.40 -9.26 18.41
C ILE A 96 -1.69 -10.61 17.75
N ASP A 97 -1.72 -10.66 16.43
CA ASP A 97 -2.00 -11.86 15.62
C ASP A 97 -0.74 -12.71 15.37
N GLY A 98 0.45 -12.11 15.54
CA GLY A 98 1.72 -12.79 15.34
C GLY A 98 2.11 -12.97 13.88
N VAL A 99 3.12 -13.80 13.65
CA VAL A 99 3.63 -14.17 12.32
C VAL A 99 3.91 -15.67 12.26
N LYS A 100 3.76 -16.27 11.07
CA LYS A 100 4.00 -17.69 10.82
C LYS A 100 5.48 -17.95 10.60
N ARG A 101 6.01 -18.99 11.25
CA ARG A 101 7.38 -19.48 11.06
C ARG A 101 7.39 -21.00 10.97
N LYS A 102 8.30 -21.56 10.16
CA LYS A 102 8.56 -23.00 10.10
C LYS A 102 9.58 -23.40 11.16
N VAL A 103 9.30 -24.47 11.89
CA VAL A 103 10.24 -25.05 12.87
C VAL A 103 11.34 -25.81 12.13
N LYS A 104 12.59 -25.39 12.34
CA LYS A 104 13.79 -25.97 11.71
C LYS A 104 14.38 -27.13 12.49
N HIS A 105 14.25 -27.10 13.81
CA HIS A 105 14.71 -28.14 14.73
C HIS A 105 13.63 -28.45 15.76
N ASN A 106 13.52 -29.72 16.16
CA ASN A 106 12.62 -30.11 17.24
C ASN A 106 12.86 -29.23 18.48
N SER A 107 11.80 -28.77 19.13
CA SER A 107 11.91 -27.84 20.25
C SER A 107 10.85 -28.06 21.30
N TYR A 108 11.26 -28.04 22.56
CA TYR A 108 10.33 -27.87 23.69
C TYR A 108 9.77 -26.44 23.72
N VAL A 109 8.69 -26.27 24.47
CA VAL A 109 8.16 -24.97 24.88
C VAL A 109 8.75 -24.62 26.25
N TYR A 110 9.24 -23.40 26.38
CA TYR A 110 9.94 -22.91 27.56
C TYR A 110 9.12 -21.87 28.31
N ALA A 111 9.19 -21.90 29.64
CA ALA A 111 8.69 -20.83 30.50
C ALA A 111 9.81 -19.83 30.86
N THR A 112 11.04 -20.34 31.01
CA THR A 112 12.27 -19.56 31.27
C THR A 112 13.44 -20.20 30.51
N SER A 113 14.67 -19.70 30.69
CA SER A 113 15.88 -20.33 30.11
C SER A 113 16.17 -21.73 30.65
N THR A 114 15.67 -22.05 31.85
CA THR A 114 15.96 -23.30 32.56
C THR A 114 14.74 -24.19 32.72
N ARG A 115 13.52 -23.63 32.65
CA ARG A 115 12.27 -24.38 32.87
C ARG A 115 11.47 -24.52 31.60
N LYS A 116 11.08 -25.76 31.29
CA LYS A 116 10.11 -26.08 30.24
C LYS A 116 8.69 -25.66 30.69
N ALA A 117 7.91 -25.10 29.78
CA ALA A 117 6.48 -24.85 30.00
C ALA A 117 5.64 -26.10 29.69
N SER A 118 6.15 -26.99 28.84
CA SER A 118 5.53 -28.26 28.49
C SER A 118 6.61 -29.28 28.10
N LEU A 119 6.36 -30.55 28.40
CA LEU A 119 7.20 -31.67 27.93
C LEU A 119 6.90 -32.06 26.48
N ASN A 120 5.84 -31.51 25.88
CA ASN A 120 5.50 -31.78 24.49
C ASN A 120 6.50 -31.15 23.54
N LEU A 121 6.96 -31.96 22.58
CA LEU A 121 7.94 -31.56 21.59
C LEU A 121 7.24 -31.00 20.35
N ILE A 122 7.54 -29.75 20.00
CA ILE A 122 7.16 -29.19 18.70
C ILE A 122 8.14 -29.74 17.66
N ARG A 123 7.64 -30.59 16.77
CA ARG A 123 8.42 -31.29 15.75
C ARG A 123 8.85 -30.35 14.61
N LYS A 124 10.02 -30.62 14.03
CA LYS A 124 10.54 -30.01 12.79
C LYS A 124 9.48 -30.07 11.68
N GLY A 125 9.44 -29.03 10.86
CA GLY A 125 8.50 -28.91 9.75
C GLY A 125 7.15 -28.29 10.10
N ARG A 126 6.75 -28.29 11.38
CA ARG A 126 5.52 -27.63 11.84
C ARG A 126 5.59 -26.12 11.62
N THR A 127 4.45 -25.53 11.28
CA THR A 127 4.26 -24.08 11.24
C THR A 127 3.69 -23.62 12.58
N ILE A 128 4.33 -22.63 13.19
CA ILE A 128 3.90 -22.02 14.45
C ILE A 128 3.69 -20.52 14.30
N ILE A 129 2.93 -19.93 15.23
CA ILE A 129 2.80 -18.48 15.37
C ILE A 129 3.80 -17.98 16.41
N THR A 130 4.52 -16.92 16.07
CA THR A 130 5.38 -16.18 16.99
C THR A 130 4.89 -14.74 17.14
N TYR A 131 4.97 -14.20 18.35
CA TYR A 131 4.49 -12.85 18.67
C TYR A 131 5.65 -11.92 19.01
N GLY A 132 5.67 -10.77 18.34
CA GLY A 132 6.68 -9.73 18.54
C GLY A 132 8.12 -10.17 18.23
N SER A 133 9.06 -9.37 18.70
CA SER A 133 10.49 -9.64 18.56
C SER A 133 10.96 -10.71 19.56
N ALA A 134 12.00 -11.47 19.21
CA ALA A 134 12.58 -12.43 20.16
C ALA A 134 13.21 -11.73 21.38
N LEU A 135 12.92 -12.27 22.57
CA LEU A 135 13.43 -11.83 23.86
C LEU A 135 14.74 -12.55 24.19
N ARG A 136 15.71 -11.84 24.77
CA ARG A 136 16.92 -12.45 25.33
C ARG A 136 16.62 -12.97 26.73
N PHE A 137 16.87 -14.24 26.98
CA PHE A 137 16.76 -14.84 28.31
C PHE A 137 18.11 -14.78 29.05
N LYS A 138 18.11 -15.12 30.36
CA LYS A 138 19.29 -15.07 31.22
C LYS A 138 20.48 -15.89 30.70
N ASN A 139 20.21 -16.98 29.95
CA ASN A 139 21.25 -17.80 29.31
C ASN A 139 21.84 -17.18 28.02
N GLY A 140 21.60 -15.91 27.75
CA GLY A 140 22.06 -15.21 26.54
C GLY A 140 21.32 -15.58 25.25
N LYS A 141 20.54 -16.67 25.23
CA LYS A 141 19.83 -17.15 24.03
C LYS A 141 18.53 -16.38 23.82
N ARG A 142 18.10 -16.30 22.55
CA ARG A 142 16.87 -15.60 22.14
C ARG A 142 15.69 -16.56 22.01
N TYR A 143 14.51 -16.09 22.37
CA TYR A 143 13.28 -16.87 22.37
C TYR A 143 12.11 -16.04 21.84
N TYR A 144 11.29 -16.63 20.97
CA TYR A 144 10.03 -16.03 20.54
C TYR A 144 8.91 -16.46 21.47
N ARG A 145 7.98 -15.55 21.75
CA ARG A 145 6.73 -15.91 22.41
C ARG A 145 5.84 -16.64 21.41
N ILE A 146 5.23 -17.75 21.83
CA ILE A 146 4.34 -18.56 20.99
C ILE A 146 2.91 -18.70 21.56
N GLY A 147 2.67 -18.19 22.76
CA GLY A 147 1.36 -18.23 23.41
C GLY A 147 1.31 -17.48 24.75
N GLY A 148 0.18 -17.60 25.43
CA GLY A 148 -0.04 -17.15 26.81
C GLY A 148 -1.52 -17.21 27.24
N PRO A 149 -1.87 -16.71 28.44
CA PRO A 149 -1.09 -15.80 29.30
C PRO A 149 0.13 -16.43 30.01
N ILE A 150 0.12 -17.74 30.21
CA ILE A 150 1.27 -18.46 30.80
C ILE A 150 2.50 -18.32 29.88
N LYS A 151 3.70 -18.23 30.47
CA LYS A 151 4.96 -18.12 29.73
C LYS A 151 5.16 -19.29 28.78
N GLN A 152 5.00 -19.04 27.48
CA GLN A 152 5.21 -20.02 26.42
C GLN A 152 6.12 -19.45 25.35
N TYR A 153 7.32 -20.02 25.27
CA TYR A 153 8.38 -19.54 24.39
C TYR A 153 9.06 -20.67 23.63
N LEU A 154 9.56 -20.36 22.44
CA LEU A 154 10.33 -21.27 21.62
C LEU A 154 11.66 -20.62 21.24
N LYS A 155 12.75 -21.40 21.27
CA LYS A 155 14.11 -20.90 21.02
C LYS A 155 14.21 -20.36 19.59
N ALA A 156 14.71 -19.14 19.42
CA ALA A 156 14.74 -18.45 18.14
C ALA A 156 15.56 -19.20 17.07
N GLY A 157 16.66 -19.83 17.45
CA GLY A 157 17.47 -20.67 16.54
C GLY A 157 16.76 -21.92 16.03
N ASN A 158 15.64 -22.33 16.65
CA ASN A 158 14.88 -23.51 16.22
C ASN A 158 13.80 -23.19 15.18
N VAL A 159 13.63 -21.93 14.79
CA VAL A 159 12.64 -21.50 13.78
C VAL A 159 13.28 -20.72 12.65
N GLY A 160 12.66 -20.80 11.47
CA GLY A 160 13.08 -20.06 10.30
C GLY A 160 12.61 -18.61 10.28
N ALA A 161 12.84 -17.98 9.11
CA ALA A 161 12.29 -16.68 8.78
C ALA A 161 10.75 -16.68 8.82
N VAL A 162 10.18 -15.48 8.75
CA VAL A 162 8.74 -15.32 8.60
C VAL A 162 8.33 -15.86 7.22
N ILE A 163 7.33 -16.74 7.21
CA ILE A 163 6.80 -17.39 5.99
C ILE A 163 5.36 -16.97 5.67
N GLY A 164 4.79 -16.07 6.46
CA GLY A 164 3.42 -15.60 6.31
C GLY A 164 2.92 -14.91 7.57
N SER A 165 1.71 -14.36 7.47
CA SER A 165 1.09 -13.55 8.50
C SER A 165 -0.39 -13.92 8.62
N PRO A 166 -0.90 -14.30 9.79
CA PRO A 166 -2.33 -14.50 9.98
C PRO A 166 -3.16 -13.25 9.68
N THR A 167 -2.56 -12.05 9.78
CA THR A 167 -3.21 -10.79 9.44
C THR A 167 -3.34 -10.61 7.93
N GLU A 168 -2.35 -11.04 7.15
CA GLU A 168 -2.32 -10.86 5.69
C GLU A 168 -2.89 -12.07 4.92
N GLU A 169 -3.25 -13.16 5.59
CA GLU A 169 -3.85 -14.32 4.96
C GLU A 169 -5.36 -14.46 5.25
N THR A 170 -6.12 -14.88 4.23
CA THR A 170 -7.54 -15.24 4.38
C THR A 170 -7.96 -16.27 3.34
N THR A 171 -9.20 -16.73 3.44
CA THR A 171 -9.87 -17.45 2.35
C THR A 171 -10.83 -16.50 1.66
N VAL A 172 -10.77 -16.48 0.33
CA VAL A 172 -11.78 -15.82 -0.51
C VAL A 172 -12.58 -16.87 -1.25
N THR A 173 -13.86 -16.58 -1.49
CA THR A 173 -14.75 -17.42 -2.28
C THR A 173 -15.15 -16.66 -3.53
N ALA A 174 -15.01 -17.28 -4.72
CA ALA A 174 -15.50 -16.73 -5.98
C ALA A 174 -17.04 -16.58 -5.92
N ILE A 175 -17.56 -15.41 -6.30
CA ILE A 175 -19.00 -15.10 -6.25
C ILE A 175 -19.58 -14.66 -7.60
N ALA A 176 -18.75 -14.36 -8.60
CA ALA A 176 -19.24 -13.92 -9.90
C ALA A 176 -19.99 -15.05 -10.64
N GLN A 177 -21.19 -14.74 -11.13
CA GLN A 177 -22.07 -15.69 -11.83
C GLN A 177 -21.43 -16.25 -13.11
N LEU A 178 -20.79 -15.39 -13.91
CA LEU A 178 -20.05 -15.76 -15.11
C LEU A 178 -18.65 -16.34 -14.81
N GLY A 179 -18.36 -16.60 -13.53
CA GLY A 179 -17.07 -17.07 -13.06
C GLY A 179 -16.08 -15.95 -12.76
N THR A 180 -15.03 -16.30 -12.03
CA THR A 180 -13.98 -15.38 -11.57
C THR A 180 -12.70 -15.62 -12.34
N ALA A 181 -12.26 -14.63 -13.11
CA ALA A 181 -11.00 -14.65 -13.81
C ALA A 181 -9.80 -14.72 -12.85
N ILE A 182 -8.81 -15.52 -13.24
CA ILE A 182 -7.51 -15.66 -12.60
C ILE A 182 -6.49 -14.98 -13.51
N TYR A 183 -6.03 -13.80 -13.11
CA TYR A 183 -5.06 -12.99 -13.85
C TYR A 183 -3.63 -13.47 -13.57
N GLY A 184 -2.71 -13.21 -14.51
CA GLY A 184 -1.30 -13.62 -14.42
C GLY A 184 -0.99 -14.97 -15.08
N THR A 185 -1.99 -15.67 -15.59
CA THR A 185 -1.83 -16.91 -16.38
C THR A 185 -1.60 -16.58 -17.87
N LYS A 186 -0.83 -17.39 -18.61
CA LYS A 186 -0.64 -17.24 -20.07
C LYS A 186 -1.96 -17.08 -20.85
N LYS A 187 -2.98 -17.85 -20.44
CA LYS A 187 -4.38 -17.69 -20.88
C LYS A 187 -5.23 -17.55 -19.62
N VAL A 188 -6.01 -16.47 -19.53
CA VAL A 188 -6.88 -16.19 -18.38
C VAL A 188 -7.80 -17.38 -18.12
N LYS A 189 -7.62 -18.02 -16.95
CA LYS A 189 -8.48 -19.12 -16.50
C LYS A 189 -9.67 -18.56 -15.72
N ILE A 190 -10.83 -19.20 -15.84
CA ILE A 190 -12.05 -18.82 -15.11
C ILE A 190 -12.37 -19.87 -14.04
N ALA A 191 -12.50 -19.42 -12.79
CA ALA A 191 -12.96 -20.24 -11.67
C ALA A 191 -14.49 -20.16 -11.52
N LYS A 192 -15.15 -21.29 -11.25
CA LYS A 192 -16.60 -21.36 -11.01
C LYS A 192 -16.97 -20.64 -9.69
N ALA A 193 -18.18 -20.10 -9.63
CA ALA A 193 -18.73 -19.58 -8.38
C ALA A 193 -18.66 -20.63 -7.25
N GLY A 194 -18.37 -20.19 -6.03
CA GLY A 194 -18.15 -21.06 -4.87
C GLY A 194 -16.72 -21.58 -4.71
N THR A 195 -15.86 -21.45 -5.73
CA THR A 195 -14.45 -21.87 -5.64
C THR A 195 -13.73 -21.08 -4.55
N LYS A 196 -13.01 -21.78 -3.67
CA LYS A 196 -12.29 -21.17 -2.53
C LYS A 196 -10.80 -21.08 -2.82
N PHE A 197 -10.21 -19.92 -2.57
CA PHE A 197 -8.77 -19.68 -2.69
C PHE A 197 -8.19 -19.25 -1.35
N LYS A 198 -6.97 -19.71 -1.04
CA LYS A 198 -6.14 -19.09 -0.01
C LYS A 198 -5.42 -17.91 -0.66
N VAL A 199 -5.56 -16.73 -0.06
CA VAL A 199 -4.92 -15.50 -0.52
C VAL A 199 -4.08 -14.93 0.61
N ASP A 200 -3.03 -14.21 0.25
CA ASP A 200 -2.04 -13.70 1.20
C ASP A 200 -1.64 -12.23 0.96
N ARG A 201 -2.32 -11.55 0.04
CA ARG A 201 -2.16 -10.12 -0.22
C ARG A 201 -3.43 -9.55 -0.85
N LEU A 202 -3.80 -8.33 -0.44
CA LEU A 202 -4.76 -7.47 -1.11
C LEU A 202 -4.01 -6.22 -1.55
N GLU A 203 -4.01 -5.92 -2.84
CA GLU A 203 -3.19 -4.87 -3.43
C GLU A 203 -4.02 -3.87 -4.25
N THR A 204 -3.60 -2.62 -4.25
CA THR A 204 -4.08 -1.54 -5.13
C THR A 204 -2.90 -0.83 -5.81
N GLY A 205 -3.19 0.21 -6.61
CA GLY A 205 -2.20 0.93 -7.40
C GLY A 205 -2.04 0.33 -8.80
N SER A 206 -0.86 0.54 -9.40
CA SER A 206 -0.61 0.23 -10.81
C SER A 206 -0.95 -1.21 -11.24
N PRO A 207 -0.63 -2.27 -10.45
CA PRO A 207 -1.02 -3.64 -10.82
C PRO A 207 -2.54 -3.85 -10.88
N ALA A 208 -3.29 -3.25 -9.96
CA ALA A 208 -4.75 -3.33 -9.95
C ALA A 208 -5.36 -2.51 -11.09
N ALA A 209 -4.81 -1.33 -11.39
CA ALA A 209 -5.23 -0.50 -12.53
C ALA A 209 -4.97 -1.20 -13.88
N TYR A 210 -3.86 -1.93 -14.00
CA TYR A 210 -3.57 -2.74 -15.19
C TYR A 210 -4.64 -3.82 -15.42
N ILE A 211 -5.00 -4.58 -14.39
CA ILE A 211 -6.07 -5.57 -14.48
C ILE A 211 -7.43 -4.90 -14.75
N MET A 212 -7.69 -3.73 -14.15
CA MET A 212 -8.91 -2.95 -14.41
C MET A 212 -9.04 -2.58 -15.89
N ASN A 213 -7.96 -2.09 -16.51
CA ASN A 213 -7.94 -1.69 -17.92
C ASN A 213 -8.16 -2.90 -18.85
N GLN A 214 -7.56 -4.05 -18.54
CA GLN A 214 -7.85 -5.29 -19.29
C GLN A 214 -9.33 -5.69 -19.23
N ARG A 215 -10.04 -5.32 -18.15
CA ARG A 215 -11.47 -5.60 -17.98
C ARG A 215 -12.38 -4.59 -18.68
N GLY A 216 -11.86 -3.43 -19.09
CA GLY A 216 -12.68 -2.33 -19.64
C GLY A 216 -13.72 -1.76 -18.65
N GLN A 217 -13.56 -2.02 -17.35
CA GLN A 217 -14.51 -1.60 -16.31
C GLN A 217 -13.80 -0.68 -15.32
N PHE A 218 -14.04 0.63 -15.44
CA PHE A 218 -13.51 1.59 -14.50
C PHE A 218 -14.19 1.45 -13.14
N VAL A 219 -13.39 1.31 -12.09
CA VAL A 219 -13.85 1.39 -10.70
C VAL A 219 -12.95 2.35 -9.92
N PRO A 220 -13.52 3.17 -9.03
CA PRO A 220 -12.73 3.88 -8.04
C PRO A 220 -11.97 2.88 -7.14
N GLU A 221 -10.68 3.12 -6.91
CA GLU A 221 -9.80 2.29 -6.06
C GLU A 221 -9.77 0.79 -6.41
N PRO A 222 -9.29 0.40 -7.61
CA PRO A 222 -9.24 -1.01 -7.99
C PRO A 222 -8.35 -1.79 -7.02
N LYS A 223 -8.80 -2.98 -6.64
CA LYS A 223 -8.11 -3.88 -5.72
C LYS A 223 -8.01 -5.29 -6.30
N ILE A 224 -6.95 -6.01 -5.96
CA ILE A 224 -6.71 -7.39 -6.40
C ILE A 224 -6.18 -8.26 -5.26
N TYR A 225 -6.62 -9.51 -5.20
CA TYR A 225 -6.14 -10.49 -4.23
C TYR A 225 -5.10 -11.42 -4.87
N ARG A 226 -3.94 -11.57 -4.25
CA ARG A 226 -2.94 -12.57 -4.69
C ARG A 226 -3.32 -13.96 -4.18
N ILE A 227 -3.34 -14.94 -5.07
CA ILE A 227 -3.46 -16.34 -4.69
C ILE A 227 -2.15 -16.77 -4.01
N LYS A 228 -2.27 -17.30 -2.80
CA LYS A 228 -1.11 -17.61 -1.96
C LYS A 228 -0.20 -18.63 -2.65
N GLY A 229 1.09 -18.30 -2.72
CA GLY A 229 2.12 -19.16 -3.31
C GLY A 229 2.21 -19.09 -4.83
N THR A 230 1.53 -18.13 -5.47
CA THR A 230 1.62 -17.87 -6.91
C THR A 230 1.66 -16.37 -7.19
N ASP A 231 1.95 -15.99 -8.43
CA ASP A 231 1.85 -14.60 -8.92
C ASP A 231 0.52 -14.37 -9.68
N HIS A 232 -0.53 -15.07 -9.24
CA HIS A 232 -1.85 -14.99 -9.85
C HIS A 232 -2.80 -14.18 -8.99
N TRP A 233 -3.72 -13.47 -9.65
CA TRP A 233 -4.54 -12.45 -9.01
C TRP A 233 -6.03 -12.66 -9.29
N LEU A 234 -6.85 -12.32 -8.30
CA LEU A 234 -8.30 -12.32 -8.37
C LEU A 234 -8.82 -10.89 -8.22
N TRP A 235 -9.77 -10.51 -9.06
CA TRP A 235 -10.41 -9.22 -8.97
C TRP A 235 -11.28 -9.10 -7.71
N PHE A 236 -11.15 -8.01 -6.95
CA PHE A 236 -11.75 -7.89 -5.62
C PHE A 236 -13.28 -8.03 -5.61
N SER A 237 -13.99 -7.45 -6.59
CA SER A 237 -15.47 -7.48 -6.61
C SER A 237 -16.04 -8.84 -6.99
N ASN A 238 -15.21 -9.74 -7.51
CA ASN A 238 -15.63 -11.08 -7.92
C ASN A 238 -15.43 -12.12 -6.81
N VAL A 239 -14.93 -11.72 -5.64
CA VAL A 239 -14.66 -12.61 -4.51
C VAL A 239 -15.15 -12.04 -3.19
N LYS A 240 -15.60 -12.91 -2.29
CA LYS A 240 -15.94 -12.56 -0.90
C LYS A 240 -14.86 -13.07 0.05
N ALA A 241 -14.19 -12.17 0.75
CA ALA A 241 -13.18 -12.52 1.75
C ALA A 241 -13.82 -12.91 3.10
N LYS A 242 -13.36 -14.00 3.71
CA LYS A 242 -13.79 -14.41 5.06
C LYS A 242 -13.38 -13.39 6.15
N LYS A 243 -12.32 -12.64 5.90
CA LYS A 243 -11.73 -11.64 6.79
C LYS A 243 -11.07 -10.58 5.92
N LYS A 244 -11.21 -9.31 6.28
CA LYS A 244 -10.53 -8.20 5.63
C LYS A 244 -9.01 -8.33 5.77
N LEU A 245 -8.30 -8.00 4.70
CA LEU A 245 -6.84 -7.91 4.67
C LEU A 245 -6.43 -6.44 4.68
N PRO A 246 -5.25 -6.09 5.19
CA PRO A 246 -4.70 -4.78 4.94
C PRO A 246 -4.51 -4.56 3.44
N VAL A 247 -4.85 -3.37 2.97
CA VAL A 247 -4.62 -2.98 1.57
C VAL A 247 -3.18 -2.52 1.42
N HIS A 248 -2.43 -3.19 0.55
CA HIS A 248 -1.10 -2.77 0.10
C HIS A 248 -1.26 -1.83 -1.09
N ASP A 249 -0.80 -0.60 -0.96
CA ASP A 249 -0.67 0.30 -2.10
C ASP A 249 0.70 0.04 -2.76
N TYR A 250 0.69 -0.61 -3.92
CA TYR A 250 1.91 -0.92 -4.65
C TYR A 250 2.73 0.33 -4.96
N ASN A 251 2.09 1.43 -5.33
CA ASN A 251 2.79 2.65 -5.70
C ASN A 251 3.42 3.30 -4.48
N ALA A 252 2.69 3.40 -3.36
CA ALA A 252 3.21 3.96 -2.12
C ALA A 252 4.32 3.08 -1.49
N GLU A 253 4.25 1.76 -1.67
CA GLU A 253 5.26 0.86 -1.12
C GLU A 253 6.55 0.76 -1.94
N ASN A 254 6.53 1.14 -3.22
CA ASN A 254 7.65 0.94 -4.12
C ASN A 254 8.22 2.22 -4.73
N PHE A 255 7.47 3.32 -4.75
CA PHE A 255 7.89 4.57 -5.38
C PHE A 255 7.75 5.75 -4.44
N SER A 256 8.37 6.86 -4.83
CA SER A 256 8.22 8.14 -4.16
C SER A 256 7.46 9.10 -5.07
N TYR A 257 6.57 9.89 -4.48
CA TYR A 257 5.82 10.92 -5.17
C TYR A 257 5.91 12.25 -4.45
N VAL A 258 6.11 13.31 -5.23
CA VAL A 258 5.98 14.70 -4.79
C VAL A 258 4.68 15.28 -5.33
N SER A 259 4.03 16.14 -4.55
CA SER A 259 2.81 16.82 -4.95
C SER A 259 3.10 18.24 -5.45
N LEU A 260 2.35 18.63 -6.48
CA LEU A 260 2.45 19.93 -7.12
C LEU A 260 1.35 20.85 -6.61
N TYR A 261 1.72 22.09 -6.27
CA TYR A 261 0.78 23.14 -5.86
C TYR A 261 0.88 24.41 -6.73
N LYS A 262 1.86 24.43 -7.64
CA LYS A 262 2.11 25.44 -8.66
C LYS A 262 2.72 24.76 -9.89
N ASP A 263 2.75 25.45 -11.02
CA ASP A 263 3.47 24.97 -12.20
C ASP A 263 4.99 25.02 -11.92
N ILE A 264 5.73 24.04 -12.42
CA ILE A 264 7.11 23.76 -11.97
C ILE A 264 8.11 23.87 -13.10
N ASP A 265 9.20 24.57 -12.84
CA ASP A 265 10.37 24.65 -13.72
C ASP A 265 11.18 23.34 -13.67
N VAL A 266 11.80 22.99 -14.79
CA VAL A 266 12.58 21.76 -14.94
C VAL A 266 14.05 22.11 -15.06
N TYR A 267 14.91 21.27 -14.48
CA TYR A 267 16.35 21.47 -14.41
C TYR A 267 17.09 20.25 -14.97
N ASN A 268 18.29 20.49 -15.47
CA ASN A 268 19.24 19.47 -15.89
C ASN A 268 20.04 18.93 -14.69
N ALA A 269 20.81 17.86 -14.93
CA ALA A 269 21.70 17.27 -13.92
C ALA A 269 22.85 18.21 -13.49
N ASP A 270 23.21 19.18 -14.31
CA ASP A 270 24.19 20.24 -13.99
C ASP A 270 23.59 21.43 -13.23
N GLY A 271 22.29 21.36 -12.91
CA GLY A 271 21.55 22.40 -12.20
C GLY A 271 21.17 23.63 -13.04
N SER A 272 21.47 23.64 -14.34
CA SER A 272 20.90 24.62 -15.27
C SER A 272 19.40 24.38 -15.48
N MET A 273 18.63 25.44 -15.75
CA MET A 273 17.21 25.34 -16.06
C MET A 273 17.03 24.85 -17.52
N GLN A 274 16.12 23.91 -17.74
CA GLN A 274 15.75 23.47 -19.08
C GLN A 274 14.83 24.51 -19.73
N ASP A 275 15.16 24.93 -20.95
CA ASP A 275 14.26 25.76 -21.76
C ASP A 275 13.28 24.88 -22.53
N HIS A 276 11.99 25.02 -22.19
CA HIS A 276 10.88 24.36 -22.86
C HIS A 276 9.98 25.37 -23.59
N ASN A 277 10.57 26.41 -24.20
CA ASN A 277 9.84 27.52 -24.84
C ASN A 277 8.84 28.19 -23.87
N GLY A 278 9.30 28.38 -22.62
CA GLY A 278 8.51 28.92 -21.52
C GLY A 278 7.41 27.99 -20.96
N GLN A 279 7.34 26.74 -21.41
CA GLN A 279 6.45 25.73 -20.84
C GLN A 279 6.96 25.21 -19.50
N LYS A 280 6.03 24.84 -18.62
CA LYS A 280 6.31 24.29 -17.29
C LYS A 280 5.52 23.01 -17.06
N ILE A 281 5.98 22.17 -16.14
CA ILE A 281 5.18 21.03 -15.69
C ILE A 281 3.91 21.57 -15.03
N SER A 282 2.73 21.15 -15.51
CA SER A 282 1.47 21.65 -14.98
C SER A 282 1.18 21.13 -13.57
N LYS A 283 0.71 22.02 -12.69
CA LYS A 283 0.15 21.64 -11.38
C LYS A 283 -1.02 20.64 -11.48
N LYS A 284 -1.73 20.60 -12.62
CA LYS A 284 -2.85 19.68 -12.88
C LYS A 284 -2.44 18.21 -12.90
N VAL A 285 -1.14 17.93 -13.06
CA VAL A 285 -0.58 16.57 -12.96
C VAL A 285 -0.73 16.01 -11.53
N ASN A 286 -0.87 16.89 -10.53
CA ASN A 286 -1.02 16.59 -9.10
C ASN A 286 0.20 15.93 -8.44
N TYR A 287 0.70 14.81 -8.98
CA TYR A 287 1.81 14.06 -8.41
C TYR A 287 2.85 13.68 -9.46
N LEU A 288 4.12 13.87 -9.13
CA LEU A 288 5.25 13.40 -9.93
C LEU A 288 5.93 12.23 -9.25
N ARG A 289 6.19 11.17 -10.01
CA ARG A 289 7.03 10.07 -9.56
C ARG A 289 8.50 10.51 -9.61
N VAL A 290 9.20 10.30 -8.50
CA VAL A 290 10.61 10.67 -8.34
C VAL A 290 11.43 9.47 -7.85
N GLU A 291 12.69 9.39 -8.25
CA GLU A 291 13.57 8.27 -7.89
C GLU A 291 14.74 8.66 -6.98
N LYS A 292 15.29 9.86 -7.15
CA LYS A 292 16.44 10.35 -6.37
C LYS A 292 16.10 11.69 -5.73
N LEU A 293 16.75 11.94 -4.61
CA LEU A 293 16.81 13.21 -3.94
C LEU A 293 18.29 13.52 -3.77
N LEU A 294 18.76 14.67 -4.23
CA LEU A 294 20.18 15.03 -4.23
C LEU A 294 20.35 16.54 -4.26
N TYR A 295 21.50 17.01 -3.80
CA TYR A 295 21.94 18.38 -4.01
C TYR A 295 22.53 18.52 -5.42
N LEU A 296 22.19 19.60 -6.11
CA LEU A 296 22.81 20.07 -7.35
C LEU A 296 23.31 21.49 -7.14
N TRP A 297 24.43 21.84 -7.78
CA TRP A 297 24.88 23.22 -7.85
C TRP A 297 23.99 23.96 -8.85
N VAL A 298 23.42 25.10 -8.47
CA VAL A 298 22.60 25.93 -9.37
C VAL A 298 23.45 27.11 -9.82
N PRO A 299 23.96 27.14 -11.07
CA PRO A 299 24.89 28.17 -11.51
C PRO A 299 24.31 29.59 -11.41
N ALA A 300 23.04 29.76 -11.77
CA ALA A 300 22.34 31.05 -11.73
C ALA A 300 22.20 31.61 -10.30
N ASP A 301 22.12 30.73 -9.30
CA ASP A 301 21.93 31.12 -7.90
C ASP A 301 23.25 31.05 -7.09
N GLN A 302 24.33 30.55 -7.71
CA GLN A 302 25.63 30.28 -7.09
C GLN A 302 25.53 29.56 -5.74
N LYS A 303 24.71 28.51 -5.66
CA LYS A 303 24.53 27.73 -4.43
C LYS A 303 24.09 26.29 -4.72
N ALA A 304 24.37 25.39 -3.77
CA ALA A 304 23.82 24.04 -3.80
C ALA A 304 22.37 24.02 -3.27
N GLU A 305 21.45 23.50 -4.08
CA GLU A 305 20.04 23.31 -3.74
C GLU A 305 19.62 21.85 -3.86
N LEU A 306 18.54 21.49 -3.18
CA LEU A 306 18.03 20.12 -3.15
C LEU A 306 17.01 19.89 -4.28
N PHE A 307 17.17 18.81 -5.03
CA PHE A 307 16.35 18.45 -6.19
C PHE A 307 15.83 17.02 -6.11
N TYR A 308 14.66 16.81 -6.72
CA TYR A 308 14.16 15.49 -7.05
C TYR A 308 14.41 15.17 -8.52
N ASN A 309 14.93 13.98 -8.81
CA ASN A 309 15.00 13.46 -10.18
C ASN A 309 13.67 12.82 -10.59
N LEU A 310 13.21 13.12 -11.80
CA LEU A 310 11.97 12.62 -12.38
C LEU A 310 12.22 11.31 -13.14
N THR A 311 11.29 10.36 -13.04
CA THR A 311 11.36 9.10 -13.82
C THR A 311 10.63 9.16 -15.16
N ILE A 312 10.00 10.30 -15.46
CA ILE A 312 9.10 10.50 -16.58
C ILE A 312 9.82 11.26 -17.69
N HIS A 313 9.63 10.83 -18.93
CA HIS A 313 10.28 11.41 -20.12
C HIS A 313 9.30 12.22 -20.99
N GLN A 314 7.99 12.17 -20.68
CA GLN A 314 6.96 12.96 -21.35
C GLN A 314 5.89 13.34 -20.33
N ILE A 315 5.41 14.58 -20.37
CA ILE A 315 4.36 15.09 -19.47
C ILE A 315 3.52 16.18 -20.14
N TYR A 316 2.32 16.43 -19.63
CA TYR A 316 1.53 17.59 -20.05
C TYR A 316 2.04 18.88 -19.40
N SER A 317 2.30 19.88 -20.23
CA SER A 317 2.68 21.21 -19.77
C SER A 317 1.47 22.01 -19.27
N ASN A 318 1.75 23.15 -18.66
CA ASN A 318 0.73 24.15 -18.29
C ASN A 318 -0.07 24.70 -19.48
N LYS A 319 0.41 24.53 -20.72
CA LYS A 319 -0.32 24.86 -21.95
C LYS A 319 -1.15 23.70 -22.49
N SER A 320 -1.24 22.58 -21.78
CA SER A 320 -1.94 21.35 -22.20
C SER A 320 -1.31 20.67 -23.43
N GLU A 321 -0.04 20.96 -23.69
CA GLU A 321 0.75 20.33 -24.75
C GLU A 321 1.65 19.24 -24.15
N LYS A 322 2.08 18.29 -24.99
CA LYS A 322 3.07 17.29 -24.57
C LYS A 322 4.45 17.92 -24.57
N MET A 323 5.15 17.77 -23.44
CA MET A 323 6.49 18.26 -23.21
C MET A 323 7.40 17.05 -22.99
N GLU A 324 8.42 16.92 -23.84
CA GLU A 324 9.47 15.91 -23.68
C GLU A 324 10.43 16.34 -22.58
N LEU A 325 10.84 15.40 -21.76
CA LEU A 325 11.77 15.59 -20.66
C LEU A 325 12.98 14.69 -20.92
N GLY A 326 14.17 15.29 -20.94
CA GLY A 326 15.43 14.54 -20.85
C GLY A 326 15.64 14.00 -19.42
N ASP A 327 16.90 13.93 -18.98
CA ASP A 327 17.16 13.74 -17.55
C ASP A 327 16.74 15.02 -16.81
N ALA A 328 15.65 14.92 -16.04
CA ALA A 328 14.89 16.06 -15.56
C ALA A 328 14.81 16.09 -14.03
N TYR A 329 14.98 17.29 -13.48
CA TYR A 329 15.01 17.54 -12.06
C TYR A 329 14.04 18.67 -11.70
N VAL A 330 13.46 18.59 -10.50
CA VAL A 330 12.61 19.65 -9.93
C VAL A 330 13.14 20.07 -8.57
N ARG A 331 13.17 21.37 -8.27
CA ARG A 331 13.61 21.87 -6.95
C ARG A 331 12.70 21.32 -5.86
N ALA A 332 13.29 20.81 -4.78
CA ALA A 332 12.56 20.24 -3.66
C ALA A 332 11.76 21.31 -2.87
N SER A 333 12.18 22.57 -2.92
CA SER A 333 11.48 23.72 -2.34
C SER A 333 10.17 24.05 -3.06
N ASP A 334 10.06 23.72 -4.35
CA ASP A 334 8.91 24.03 -5.20
C ASP A 334 7.80 22.97 -5.16
N VAL A 335 8.07 21.85 -4.50
CA VAL A 335 7.13 20.72 -4.37
C VAL A 335 6.94 20.35 -2.90
N LYS A 336 5.89 19.58 -2.61
CA LYS A 336 5.70 18.98 -1.28
C LYS A 336 5.89 17.48 -1.37
N TYR A 337 6.29 16.85 -0.27
CA TYR A 337 6.20 15.39 -0.20
C TYR A 337 4.73 14.98 -0.35
N GLY A 338 4.44 14.17 -1.37
CA GLY A 338 3.12 13.63 -1.62
C GLY A 338 2.90 12.36 -0.81
N TYR A 339 3.36 11.23 -1.36
CA TYR A 339 3.22 9.92 -0.72
C TYR A 339 4.31 8.93 -1.15
N GLY A 340 4.32 7.79 -0.49
CA GLY A 340 5.18 6.66 -0.81
C GLY A 340 6.46 6.57 0.02
N ILE A 341 7.55 6.17 -0.62
CA ILE A 341 8.85 6.06 0.03
C ILE A 341 9.45 7.45 0.20
N LYS A 342 9.75 7.86 1.43
CA LYS A 342 10.47 9.11 1.68
C LYS A 342 11.96 8.94 1.35
N LEU A 343 12.40 9.60 0.28
CA LEU A 343 13.79 9.60 -0.15
C LEU A 343 14.69 10.36 0.84
N LYS A 344 15.96 10.00 0.85
CA LYS A 344 17.04 10.73 1.54
C LYS A 344 17.99 11.29 0.47
N PRO A 345 18.61 12.46 0.71
CA PRO A 345 19.65 12.99 -0.17
C PRO A 345 20.75 11.94 -0.39
N SER A 346 21.17 11.73 -1.64
CA SER A 346 22.23 10.78 -2.01
C SER A 346 23.65 11.35 -1.88
N ASN A 347 23.76 12.68 -1.81
CA ASN A 347 24.98 13.45 -1.56
C ASN A 347 24.68 14.55 -0.52
N THR A 348 25.69 15.33 -0.17
CA THR A 348 25.61 16.44 0.79
C THR A 348 25.77 17.79 0.10
N LYS A 349 25.27 18.85 0.75
CA LYS A 349 25.45 20.22 0.28
C LYS A 349 26.93 20.59 0.13
N ALA A 350 27.73 20.22 1.13
CA ALA A 350 29.16 20.53 1.18
C ALA A 350 29.96 19.85 0.07
N GLU A 351 29.64 18.60 -0.27
CA GLU A 351 30.28 17.89 -1.39
C GLU A 351 30.05 18.63 -2.72
N VAL A 352 28.82 19.07 -2.97
CA VAL A 352 28.46 19.79 -4.20
C VAL A 352 29.10 21.18 -4.26
N GLU A 353 29.13 21.90 -3.13
CA GLU A 353 29.79 23.21 -3.04
C GLU A 353 31.31 23.10 -3.26
N ALA A 354 31.96 22.08 -2.68
CA ALA A 354 33.39 21.84 -2.86
C ALA A 354 33.73 21.46 -4.31
N GLN A 355 32.88 20.65 -4.96
CA GLN A 355 33.06 20.27 -6.36
C GLN A 355 32.97 21.50 -7.29
N ALA A 356 31.96 22.35 -7.11
CA ALA A 356 31.80 23.56 -7.91
C ALA A 356 32.99 24.53 -7.76
N GLN A 357 33.54 24.65 -6.55
CA GLN A 357 34.75 25.46 -6.31
C GLN A 357 35.97 24.89 -7.04
N ALA A 358 36.17 23.57 -6.99
CA ALA A 358 37.29 22.92 -7.67
C ALA A 358 37.22 23.13 -9.20
N GLU A 359 36.05 22.93 -9.80
CA GLU A 359 35.83 23.14 -11.24
C GLU A 359 36.08 24.60 -11.66
N SER A 360 35.68 25.58 -10.83
CA SER A 360 35.98 27.00 -11.09
C SER A 360 37.48 27.33 -11.00
N ALA A 361 38.23 26.61 -10.16
CA ALA A 361 39.67 26.78 -10.01
C ALA A 361 40.49 26.09 -11.12
N THR A 362 39.88 25.20 -11.90
CA THR A 362 40.57 24.48 -13.00
C THR A 362 40.35 25.14 -14.36
N ASN A 363 39.37 26.05 -14.46
CA ASN A 363 39.00 26.78 -15.68
C ASN A 363 39.49 28.24 -15.69
N ASN A 364 40.21 28.67 -14.65
CA ASN A 364 40.98 29.93 -14.58
C ASN A 364 42.47 29.59 -14.72
#